data_AF-A0A822A9W4-F1
#
_entry.id   AF-A0A822A9W4-F1
#
_cell.length_a   1.000
_cell.length_b   1.000
_cell.length_c   1.000
_cell.angle_alpha   90.00
_cell.angle_beta   90.00
_cell.angle_gamma   90.00
#
_symmetry.space_group_name_H-M   'P 1'
#
loop_
_entity.id
_entity.type
_entity.pdbx_description
1 polymer ?
#
loop_
_entity_poly.entity_id
_entity_poly.type
_entity_poly.pdbx_seq_one_letter_code
_entity_poly.pdbx_strand_id
1 'polypeptide(L)'
;MARIIDPKNIISLIFSNENEEHGQIQLFLSHFRIHEFIRLRSLSLFKAKDEDLNEFQHHIMKYPLRTFSISSMNPYSGNTSELLSYIISQDDLVKLEFDGSDYILSWIEWPIS
;
A
#
# COMPACT_ATOMS: atom_id res chain seq x y z
N MET A 1 -2.61 -5.90 -31.65
CA MET A 1 -1.29 -6.09 -30.98
C MET A 1 -1.50 -5.94 -29.49
N ALA A 2 -1.39 -7.02 -28.71
CA ALA A 2 -1.37 -6.93 -27.26
C ALA A 2 0.08 -6.68 -26.80
N ARG A 3 0.30 -5.70 -25.92
CA ARG A 3 1.60 -5.51 -25.26
C ARG A 3 1.59 -6.35 -23.99
N ILE A 4 2.55 -7.25 -23.86
CA ILE A 4 2.76 -8.02 -22.63
C ILE A 4 3.53 -7.11 -21.67
N ILE A 5 2.97 -6.84 -20.50
CA ILE A 5 3.65 -6.12 -19.42
C ILE A 5 4.32 -7.18 -18.54
N ASP A 6 5.63 -7.13 -18.37
CA ASP A 6 6.34 -7.95 -17.39
C ASP A 6 6.18 -7.32 -16.00
N PRO A 7 5.49 -7.99 -15.04
CA PRO A 7 5.30 -7.49 -13.69
C PRO A 7 6.59 -7.05 -13.01
N LYS A 8 7.72 -7.70 -13.31
CA LYS A 8 9.02 -7.39 -12.71
C LYS A 8 9.50 -5.97 -13.01
N ASN A 9 9.02 -5.36 -14.10
CA ASN A 9 9.41 -4.01 -14.51
C ASN A 9 8.48 -2.91 -14.00
N ILE A 10 7.40 -3.26 -13.30
CA ILE A 10 6.52 -2.27 -12.69
C ILE A 10 7.18 -1.70 -11.45
N ILE A 11 7.26 -0.38 -11.40
CA ILE A 11 7.87 0.39 -10.31
C ILE A 11 6.84 1.16 -9.48
N SER A 12 5.64 1.37 -10.02
CA SER A 12 4.58 2.14 -9.41
C SER A 12 3.22 1.50 -9.69
N LEU A 13 2.41 1.38 -8.65
CA LEU A 13 1.02 0.98 -8.74
C LEU A 13 0.15 2.03 -8.04
N ILE A 14 -0.95 2.37 -8.70
CA ILE A 14 -1.96 3.26 -8.16
C ILE A 14 -3.29 2.52 -8.29
N PHE A 15 -3.94 2.27 -7.17
CA PHE A 15 -5.26 1.68 -7.13
C PHE A 15 -6.25 2.65 -6.50
N SER A 16 -7.46 2.67 -7.03
CA SER A 16 -8.54 3.48 -6.50
C SER A 16 -9.83 2.70 -6.55
N ASN A 17 -10.50 2.57 -5.41
CA ASN A 17 -11.88 2.11 -5.35
C ASN A 17 -12.87 3.29 -5.43
N GLU A 18 -12.50 4.39 -6.11
CA GLU A 18 -13.42 5.47 -6.40
C GLU A 18 -14.50 5.01 -7.38
N ASN A 19 -15.75 5.44 -7.17
CA ASN A 19 -16.97 5.11 -7.93
C ASN A 19 -17.77 3.87 -7.49
N GLU A 20 -17.69 3.45 -6.22
CA GLU A 20 -18.53 2.38 -5.65
C GLU A 20 -18.38 0.98 -6.29
N GLU A 21 -17.47 0.83 -7.27
CA GLU A 21 -16.99 -0.47 -7.75
C GLU A 21 -16.07 -1.08 -6.69
N HIS A 22 -16.67 -1.55 -5.61
CA HIS A 22 -15.98 -2.32 -4.59
C HIS A 22 -15.26 -3.50 -5.24
N GLY A 23 -13.97 -3.64 -4.97
CA GLY A 23 -13.24 -4.84 -5.35
C GLY A 23 -12.21 -4.67 -6.45
N GLN A 24 -11.91 -3.46 -6.95
CA GLN A 24 -10.94 -3.32 -8.05
C GLN A 24 -9.54 -3.78 -7.65
N ILE A 25 -9.13 -3.49 -6.41
CA ILE A 25 -7.87 -3.98 -5.84
C ILE A 25 -7.89 -5.52 -5.80
N GLN A 26 -8.94 -6.12 -5.22
CA GLN A 26 -9.08 -7.58 -5.15
C GLN A 26 -9.16 -8.24 -6.54
N LEU A 27 -9.84 -7.60 -7.50
CA LEU A 27 -9.95 -8.08 -8.87
C LEU A 27 -8.58 -8.07 -9.54
N PHE A 28 -7.80 -7.01 -9.36
CA PHE A 28 -6.42 -6.97 -9.84
C PHE A 28 -5.58 -8.07 -9.20
N LEU A 29 -5.63 -8.20 -7.88
CA LEU A 29 -4.86 -9.21 -7.13
C LEU A 29 -5.28 -10.65 -7.45
N SER A 30 -6.51 -10.88 -7.94
CA SER A 30 -6.92 -12.20 -8.42
C SER A 30 -6.29 -12.61 -9.76
N HIS A 31 -5.83 -11.63 -10.55
CA HIS A 31 -5.16 -11.87 -11.83
C HIS A 31 -3.65 -11.70 -11.75
N PHE A 32 -3.17 -10.89 -10.81
CA PHE A 32 -1.77 -10.54 -10.66
C PHE A 32 -1.27 -10.83 -9.26
N ARG A 33 -0.13 -11.52 -9.19
CA ARG A 33 0.47 -11.86 -7.92
C ARG A 33 1.39 -10.75 -7.45
N ILE A 34 1.09 -10.15 -6.30
CA ILE A 34 1.85 -8.99 -5.80
C ILE A 34 3.37 -9.28 -5.66
N HIS A 35 3.75 -10.52 -5.39
CA HIS A 35 5.16 -10.92 -5.27
C HIS A 35 5.95 -10.87 -6.59
N GLU A 36 5.28 -10.74 -7.74
CA GLU A 36 5.95 -10.62 -9.05
C GLU A 36 6.49 -9.20 -9.31
N PHE A 37 5.96 -8.19 -8.61
CA PHE A 37 6.35 -6.78 -8.75
C PHE A 37 7.58 -6.44 -7.90
N ILE A 38 8.66 -7.22 -8.01
CA ILE A 38 9.86 -7.09 -7.15
C ILE A 38 10.57 -5.72 -7.21
N ARG A 39 10.29 -4.92 -8.25
CA ARG A 39 10.80 -3.56 -8.44
C ARG A 39 9.81 -2.47 -8.01
N LEU A 40 8.68 -2.83 -7.43
CA LEU A 40 7.70 -1.87 -6.91
C LEU A 40 8.38 -1.01 -5.84
N ARG A 41 8.31 0.30 -6.02
CA ARG A 41 8.86 1.31 -5.09
C ARG A 41 7.86 2.40 -4.76
N SER A 42 6.75 2.47 -5.49
CA SER A 42 5.66 3.40 -5.24
C SER A 42 4.34 2.65 -5.21
N LEU A 43 3.58 2.82 -4.13
CA LEU A 43 2.24 2.25 -4.01
C LEU A 43 1.29 3.33 -3.50
N SER A 44 0.18 3.53 -4.21
CA SER A 44 -0.91 4.39 -3.80
C SER A 44 -2.20 3.60 -3.75
N LEU A 45 -2.86 3.60 -2.60
CA LEU A 45 -4.09 2.88 -2.32
C LEU A 45 -5.17 3.87 -1.91
N PHE A 46 -6.11 4.17 -2.81
CA PHE A 46 -7.21 5.08 -2.52
C PHE A 46 -8.48 4.32 -2.17
N LYS A 47 -9.09 4.67 -1.04
CA LYS A 47 -10.29 4.02 -0.50
C LYS A 47 -10.10 2.50 -0.35
N ALA A 48 -8.92 2.09 0.09
CA ALA A 48 -8.61 0.70 0.36
C ALA A 48 -9.28 0.23 1.65
N LYS A 49 -9.52 -1.08 1.74
CA LYS A 49 -9.91 -1.73 2.99
C LYS A 49 -8.67 -2.29 3.68
N ASP A 50 -8.79 -2.60 4.96
CA ASP A 50 -7.69 -3.25 5.69
C ASP A 50 -7.31 -4.61 5.08
N GLU A 51 -8.25 -5.35 4.49
CA GLU A 51 -7.91 -6.60 3.80
C GLU A 51 -7.02 -6.36 2.57
N ASP A 52 -7.19 -5.24 1.87
CA ASP A 52 -6.34 -4.88 0.73
C ASP A 52 -4.89 -4.68 1.19
N LEU A 53 -4.70 -3.92 2.27
CA LEU A 53 -3.39 -3.69 2.88
C LEU A 53 -2.67 -4.98 3.28
N ASN A 54 -3.39 -5.94 3.86
CA ASN A 54 -2.82 -7.22 4.30
C ASN A 54 -2.21 -8.00 3.12
N GLU A 55 -2.81 -7.91 1.93
CA GLU A 55 -2.26 -8.53 0.71
C GLU A 55 -0.93 -7.90 0.29
N PHE A 56 -0.74 -6.59 0.51
CA PHE A 56 0.51 -5.90 0.21
C PHE A 56 1.54 -5.99 1.35
N GLN A 57 1.13 -6.25 2.59
CA GLN A 57 2.00 -6.18 3.78
C GLN A 57 3.28 -7.01 3.62
N HIS A 58 3.15 -8.30 3.30
CA HIS A 58 4.30 -9.19 3.12
C HIS A 58 5.22 -8.74 1.98
N HIS A 59 4.66 -8.14 0.92
CA HIS A 59 5.44 -7.60 -0.17
C HIS A 59 6.23 -6.37 0.26
N ILE A 60 5.58 -5.42 0.93
CA ILE A 60 6.20 -4.18 1.42
C ILE A 60 7.34 -4.48 2.39
N MET A 61 7.15 -5.46 3.29
CA MET A 61 8.20 -5.87 4.23
C MET A 61 9.42 -6.50 3.55
N LYS A 62 9.24 -7.13 2.38
CA LYS A 62 10.32 -7.76 1.63
C LYS A 62 10.98 -6.81 0.63
N TYR A 63 10.20 -5.90 0.07
CA TYR A 63 10.60 -4.95 -0.96
C TYR A 63 10.16 -3.55 -0.50
N PRO A 64 11.00 -2.85 0.29
CA PRO A 64 10.66 -1.55 0.83
C PRO A 64 10.24 -0.55 -0.24
N LEU A 65 9.22 0.23 0.09
CA LEU A 65 8.69 1.29 -0.76
C LEU A 65 9.43 2.60 -0.47
N ARG A 66 9.70 3.36 -1.53
CA ARG A 66 10.18 4.74 -1.43
C ARG A 66 9.03 5.73 -1.33
N THR A 67 7.86 5.36 -1.82
CA THR A 67 6.65 6.19 -1.77
C THR A 67 5.46 5.33 -1.41
N PHE A 68 4.75 5.75 -0.37
CA PHE A 68 3.51 5.12 0.05
C PHE A 68 2.43 6.17 0.22
N SER A 69 1.26 5.93 -0.36
CA SER A 69 0.08 6.78 -0.20
C SER A 69 -1.12 5.90 0.13
N ILE A 70 -1.86 6.22 1.19
CA ILE A 70 -3.06 5.47 1.53
C ILE A 70 -4.22 6.35 2.00
N SER A 71 -5.42 6.07 1.48
CA SER A 71 -6.67 6.51 2.09
C SER A 71 -7.60 5.32 2.27
N SER A 72 -8.35 5.30 3.37
CA SER A 72 -9.31 4.25 3.68
C SER A 72 -10.73 4.80 3.78
N MET A 73 -11.70 3.96 3.42
CA MET A 73 -13.13 4.27 3.67
C MET A 73 -13.54 4.04 5.13
N ASN A 74 -12.78 3.21 5.85
CA ASN A 74 -13.08 2.78 7.22
C ASN A 74 -11.94 3.19 8.18
N PRO A 75 -12.20 3.26 9.49
CA PRO A 75 -11.13 3.39 10.48
C PRO A 75 -10.09 2.29 10.30
N TYR A 76 -8.81 2.67 10.31
CA TYR A 76 -7.71 1.71 10.21
C TYR A 76 -7.66 0.81 11.46
N SER A 77 -7.36 -0.48 11.25
CA SER A 77 -7.06 -1.42 12.33
C SER A 77 -5.62 -1.31 12.86
N GLY A 78 -5.35 -2.04 13.95
CA GLY A 78 -4.00 -2.16 14.54
C GLY A 78 -2.94 -2.67 13.54
N ASN A 79 -3.31 -3.58 12.63
CA ASN A 79 -2.40 -4.08 11.61
C ASN A 79 -1.92 -2.97 10.67
N THR A 80 -2.84 -2.05 10.31
CA THR A 80 -2.51 -0.93 9.45
C THR A 80 -1.57 0.05 10.17
N SER A 81 -1.76 0.32 11.46
CA SER A 81 -0.80 1.12 12.23
C SER A 81 0.58 0.46 12.35
N GLU A 82 0.66 -0.86 12.52
CA GLU A 82 1.93 -1.59 12.53
C GLU A 82 2.66 -1.48 11.18
N LEU A 83 1.94 -1.67 10.08
CA LEU A 83 2.50 -1.52 8.74
C LEU A 83 2.95 -0.08 8.47
N LEU A 84 2.17 0.92 8.89
CA LEU A 84 2.56 2.33 8.76
C LEU A 84 3.83 2.62 9.56
N SER A 85 3.93 2.12 10.80
CA SER A 85 5.13 2.25 11.64
C SER A 85 6.35 1.61 10.98
N TYR A 86 6.17 0.40 10.41
CA TYR A 86 7.21 -0.27 9.63
C TYR A 86 7.64 0.56 8.41
N ILE A 87 6.70 1.13 7.66
CA ILE A 87 7.01 1.94 6.46
C ILE A 87 7.77 3.21 6.87
N ILE A 88 7.29 3.94 7.89
CA ILE A 88 7.89 5.20 8.33
C ILE A 88 9.31 5.00 8.87
N SER A 89 9.59 3.85 9.47
CA SER A 89 10.94 3.51 9.96
C SER A 89 11.93 3.09 8.85
N GLN A 90 11.51 2.98 7.59
CA GLN A 90 12.44 2.66 6.49
C GLN A 90 13.33 3.86 6.14
N ASP A 91 14.64 3.62 6.05
CA ASP A 91 15.64 4.66 5.73
C ASP A 91 15.49 5.25 4.31
N ASP A 92 14.91 4.49 3.37
CA ASP A 92 14.76 4.88 1.97
C ASP A 92 13.39 5.46 1.62
N LEU A 93 12.50 5.61 2.61
CA LEU A 93 11.21 6.26 2.43
C LEU A 93 11.40 7.74 2.11
N VAL A 94 10.95 8.14 0.92
CA VAL A 94 11.03 9.53 0.45
C VAL A 94 9.74 10.28 0.73
N LYS A 95 8.60 9.58 0.66
CA LYS A 95 7.28 10.19 0.73
C LYS A 95 6.27 9.24 1.37
N LEU A 96 5.60 9.74 2.41
CA LEU A 96 4.41 9.14 2.98
C LEU A 96 3.25 10.12 2.84
N GLU A 97 2.15 9.65 2.30
CA GLU A 97 0.85 10.31 2.37
C GLU A 97 -0.13 9.34 3.02
N PHE A 98 -0.90 9.81 3.98
CA PHE A 98 -2.03 9.03 4.44
C PHE A 98 -3.16 9.97 4.84
N ASP A 99 -4.38 9.54 4.57
CA ASP A 99 -5.61 10.17 5.02
C ASP A 99 -6.25 9.24 6.06
N GLY A 100 -6.33 9.69 7.30
CA GLY A 100 -6.74 8.88 8.44
C GLY A 100 -7.29 9.74 9.57
N SER A 101 -8.10 9.14 10.44
CA SER A 101 -8.57 9.84 11.63
C SER A 101 -7.43 10.06 12.64
N ASP A 102 -7.50 11.17 13.39
CA ASP A 102 -6.49 11.56 14.39
C ASP A 102 -6.17 10.45 15.41
N TYR A 103 -7.10 9.52 15.63
CA TYR A 103 -6.92 8.41 16.55
C TYR A 103 -5.79 7.44 16.13
N ILE A 104 -5.64 7.18 14.82
CA ILE A 104 -4.64 6.24 14.31
C ILE A 104 -3.23 6.80 14.42
N LEU A 105 -3.07 8.13 14.37
CA LEU A 105 -1.79 8.79 14.61
C LEU A 105 -1.17 8.44 15.96
N SER A 106 -2.01 8.16 16.96
CA SER A 106 -1.56 7.78 18.31
C SER A 106 -1.05 6.35 18.41
N TRP A 107 -1.37 5.50 17.43
CA TRP A 107 -0.96 4.09 17.38
C TRP A 107 0.24 3.85 16.47
N ILE A 108 0.61 4.85 15.66
CA ILE A 108 1.80 4.79 14.83
C ILE A 108 3.03 5.04 15.70
N GLU A 109 3.97 4.11 15.69
CA GLU A 109 5.29 4.30 16.26
C GLU A 109 6.12 5.17 15.31
N TRP A 110 6.31 6.43 15.69
CA TRP A 110 7.13 7.37 14.94
C TRP A 110 8.62 7.10 15.21
N PRO A 111 9.49 7.24 14.18
CA PRO A 111 10.92 7.08 14.35
C PRO A 111 11.45 8.13 15.34
N ILE A 112 12.27 7.66 16.29
CA ILE A 112 12.90 8.53 17.28
C ILE A 112 14.00 9.31 16.55
N SER A 113 13.89 10.63 16.55
CA SER A 113 14.87 11.55 15.94
C SER A 113 16.15 11.68 16.78
#